data_AF-S4PGJ9-F1
#
_entry.id   AF-S4PGJ9-F1
#
_cell.length_a   1.000
_cell.length_b   1.000
_cell.length_c   1.000
_cell.angle_alpha   90.00
_cell.angle_beta   90.00
_cell.angle_gamma   90.00
#
_symmetry.space_group_name_H-M   'P 1'
#
loop_
_entity.id
_entity.type
_entity.pdbx_description
1 polymer ?
#
loop_
_entity_poly.entity_id
_entity_poly.type
_entity_poly.pdbx_seq_one_letter_code
_entity_poly.pdbx_strand_id
1 'polypeptide(L)'
;MSLPLLRQPKTQVTLQQRTRQSQYEQQFIILTLKSSIKLVVTSDSFHCIVNVGDVFKCVLCNTNMDAEVELKENHKTLAEHHRLLKIYPYLEELGENLVRQIDSTNCFCTICSIVTSVHYVSRHVQNDEHMRELNKAVLRAETYKPCEEPPNVNTVDLNNKK
;
A
#
# COMPACT_ATOMS: atom_id res chain seq x y z
N MET A 1 -10.83 -59.16 -12.22
CA MET A 1 -11.59 -57.96 -12.63
C MET A 1 -10.80 -56.73 -12.20
N SER A 2 -9.94 -56.19 -13.07
CA SER A 2 -9.10 -55.03 -12.79
C SER A 2 -9.89 -53.74 -12.97
N LEU A 3 -10.00 -52.93 -11.91
CA LEU A 3 -10.65 -51.62 -11.98
C LEU A 3 -9.81 -50.64 -12.84
N PRO A 4 -10.44 -49.86 -13.72
CA PRO A 4 -9.73 -48.86 -14.51
C PRO A 4 -9.26 -47.69 -13.64
N LEU A 5 -8.01 -47.27 -13.80
CA LEU A 5 -7.48 -46.06 -13.15
C LEU A 5 -8.19 -44.80 -13.69
N LEU A 6 -8.79 -44.04 -12.78
CA LEU A 6 -9.33 -42.71 -13.05
C LEU A 6 -8.19 -41.75 -13.43
N ARG A 7 -8.24 -41.18 -14.64
CA ARG A 7 -7.36 -40.10 -15.07
C ARG A 7 -7.64 -38.87 -14.20
N GLN A 8 -6.69 -38.49 -13.35
CA GLN A 8 -6.73 -37.19 -12.69
C GLN A 8 -6.48 -36.09 -13.74
N PRO A 9 -7.27 -34.99 -13.73
CA PRO A 9 -7.00 -33.84 -14.57
C PRO A 9 -5.66 -33.20 -14.16
N LYS A 10 -4.77 -32.99 -15.15
CA LYS A 10 -3.57 -32.19 -14.97
C LYS A 10 -3.98 -30.73 -14.77
N THR A 11 -4.20 -30.31 -13.54
CA THR A 11 -4.36 -28.90 -13.19
C THR A 11 -2.98 -28.23 -13.23
N GLN A 12 -2.48 -27.98 -14.44
CA GLN A 12 -1.38 -27.05 -14.68
C GLN A 12 -1.99 -25.76 -15.25
N VAL A 13 -2.57 -24.95 -14.37
CA VAL A 13 -2.95 -23.58 -14.70
C VAL A 13 -2.31 -22.66 -13.66
N THR A 14 -1.20 -22.06 -14.09
CA THR A 14 -0.68 -20.74 -13.69
C THR A 14 -0.08 -20.58 -12.28
N LEU A 15 1.07 -21.23 -12.03
CA LEU A 15 2.02 -20.81 -10.97
C LEU A 15 3.08 -19.80 -11.47
N GLN A 16 3.13 -19.49 -12.76
CA GLN A 16 4.17 -18.63 -13.35
C GLN A 16 3.92 -17.12 -13.25
N GLN A 17 2.77 -16.65 -12.77
CA GLN A 17 2.52 -15.22 -12.60
C GLN A 17 3.15 -14.61 -11.32
N ARG A 18 3.72 -15.44 -10.42
CA ARG A 18 4.37 -14.93 -9.19
C ARG A 18 5.84 -14.54 -9.37
N THR A 19 6.51 -14.93 -10.45
CA THR A 19 7.98 -14.77 -10.59
C THR A 19 8.45 -13.53 -11.35
N ARG A 20 7.55 -12.63 -11.77
CA ARG A 20 7.92 -11.31 -12.31
C ARG A 20 7.57 -10.14 -11.37
N GLN A 21 7.29 -10.41 -10.10
CA GLN A 21 7.40 -9.37 -9.06
C GLN A 21 8.89 -9.08 -8.85
N SER A 22 9.43 -8.29 -9.79
CA SER A 22 10.69 -7.58 -9.68
C SER A 22 10.83 -7.03 -8.26
N GLN A 23 12.02 -7.26 -7.69
CA GLN A 23 12.44 -6.89 -6.34
C GLN A 23 12.58 -5.37 -6.18
N TYR A 24 11.51 -4.62 -6.41
CA TYR A 24 11.51 -3.20 -6.09
C TYR A 24 11.46 -3.04 -4.57
N GLU A 25 12.43 -2.33 -4.00
CA GLU A 25 12.41 -1.95 -2.60
C GLU A 25 11.13 -1.18 -2.32
N GLN A 26 10.24 -1.76 -1.52
CA GLN A 26 9.00 -1.12 -1.14
C GLN A 26 9.32 -0.02 -0.13
N GLN A 27 9.09 1.23 -0.52
CA GLN A 27 9.10 2.33 0.44
C GLN A 27 7.88 2.22 1.34
N PHE A 28 8.09 2.32 2.64
CA PHE A 28 7.03 2.25 3.65
C PHE A 28 6.78 3.63 4.27
N ILE A 29 5.52 3.88 4.65
CA ILE A 29 5.08 5.09 5.32
C ILE A 29 4.43 4.68 6.64
N ILE A 30 4.81 5.36 7.73
CA ILE A 30 4.17 5.22 9.04
C ILE A 30 3.04 6.24 9.14
N LEU A 31 1.84 5.76 9.39
CA LEU A 31 0.65 6.55 9.64
C LEU A 31 0.26 6.45 11.11
N THR A 32 0.05 7.59 11.77
CA THR A 32 -0.47 7.64 13.14
C THR A 32 -1.94 7.99 13.08
N LEU A 33 -2.80 7.07 13.53
CA LEU A 33 -4.25 7.25 13.59
C LEU A 33 -4.64 8.17 14.76
N LYS A 34 -5.89 8.67 14.72
CA LYS A 34 -6.48 9.47 15.82
C LYS A 34 -6.48 8.70 17.16
N SER A 35 -6.57 7.38 17.11
CA SER A 35 -6.48 6.47 18.28
C SER A 35 -5.06 6.29 18.82
N SER A 36 -4.06 7.02 18.30
CA SER A 36 -2.63 6.87 18.60
C SER A 36 -2.01 5.53 18.14
N ILE A 37 -2.79 4.70 17.44
CA ILE A 37 -2.30 3.48 16.80
C ILE A 37 -1.44 3.87 15.59
N LYS A 38 -0.28 3.24 15.46
CA LYS A 38 0.61 3.40 14.30
C LYS A 38 0.40 2.25 13.34
N LEU A 39 0.35 2.57 12.05
CA LEU A 39 0.23 1.61 10.96
C LEU A 39 1.36 1.83 9.96
N VAL A 40 1.96 0.75 9.46
CA VAL A 40 2.92 0.81 8.37
C VAL A 40 2.29 0.29 7.09
N VAL A 41 2.20 1.15 6.09
CA VAL A 41 1.66 0.85 4.76
C VAL A 41 2.70 1.15 3.68
N THR A 42 2.54 0.58 2.49
CA THR A 42 3.43 0.92 1.36
C THR A 42 3.14 2.34 0.86
N SER A 43 4.17 3.01 0.36
CA SER A 43 4.06 4.31 -0.30
C SER A 43 3.08 4.26 -1.46
N ASP A 44 3.11 3.18 -2.26
CA ASP A 44 2.20 3.00 -3.40
C ASP A 44 0.74 2.93 -2.94
N SER A 45 0.44 2.12 -1.91
CA SER A 45 -0.91 2.03 -1.34
C SER A 45 -1.38 3.39 -0.78
N PHE A 46 -0.52 4.14 -0.10
CA PHE A 46 -0.89 5.45 0.43
C PHE A 46 -1.31 6.43 -0.67
N HIS A 47 -0.60 6.40 -1.81
CA HIS A 47 -0.89 7.20 -3.00
C HIS A 47 -1.93 6.56 -3.94
N CYS A 48 -2.61 5.48 -3.50
CA CYS A 48 -3.62 4.76 -4.28
C CYS A 48 -3.10 4.27 -5.66
N ILE A 49 -1.85 3.84 -5.70
CA ILE A 49 -1.22 3.23 -6.87
C ILE A 49 -1.26 1.72 -6.71
N VAL A 50 -1.82 1.04 -7.70
CA VAL A 50 -1.91 -0.42 -7.77
C VAL A 50 -1.14 -0.94 -8.97
N ASN A 51 -0.58 -2.14 -8.85
CA ASN A 51 0.04 -2.83 -9.97
C ASN A 51 -0.99 -3.72 -10.68
N VAL A 52 -1.18 -3.53 -11.98
CA VAL A 52 -2.12 -4.29 -12.81
C VAL A 52 -1.37 -4.88 -13.99
N GLY A 53 -0.73 -6.04 -13.78
CA GLY A 53 0.07 -6.70 -14.81
C GLY A 53 1.40 -5.99 -15.02
N ASP A 54 1.57 -5.39 -16.20
CA ASP A 54 2.79 -4.67 -16.61
C ASP A 54 2.62 -3.14 -16.56
N VAL A 55 1.61 -2.64 -15.85
CA VAL A 55 1.36 -1.20 -15.67
C VAL A 55 1.06 -0.85 -14.21
N PHE A 56 1.49 0.34 -13.79
CA PHE A 56 1.04 0.97 -12.56
C PHE A 56 -0.20 1.82 -12.85
N LYS A 57 -1.26 1.66 -12.06
CA LYS A 57 -2.47 2.48 -12.16
C LYS A 57 -2.66 3.29 -10.90
N CYS A 58 -2.71 4.61 -11.02
CA CYS A 58 -3.20 5.46 -9.95
C CYS A 58 -4.72 5.51 -10.03
N VAL A 59 -5.40 5.01 -8.99
CA VAL A 59 -6.85 4.97 -8.95
C VAL A 59 -7.45 6.36 -8.74
N LEU A 60 -6.78 7.24 -8.00
CA LEU A 60 -7.25 8.61 -7.76
C LEU A 60 -7.19 9.48 -9.01
N CYS A 61 -6.08 9.41 -9.76
CA CYS A 61 -5.88 10.19 -10.99
C CYS A 61 -6.48 9.51 -12.22
N ASN A 62 -6.95 8.25 -12.09
CA ASN A 62 -7.34 7.38 -13.18
C ASN A 62 -6.30 7.35 -14.34
N THR A 63 -5.02 7.29 -13.97
CA THR A 63 -3.89 7.33 -14.91
C THR A 63 -3.16 6.00 -14.89
N ASN A 64 -2.85 5.46 -16.07
CA ASN A 64 -1.98 4.30 -16.22
C ASN A 64 -0.57 4.80 -16.56
N MET A 65 0.43 4.16 -15.97
CA MET A 65 1.85 4.40 -16.16
C MET A 65 2.48 3.06 -16.52
N ASP A 66 3.48 3.06 -17.40
CA ASP A 66 4.25 1.85 -17.67
C ASP A 66 4.91 1.32 -16.39
N ALA A 67 5.31 0.04 -16.36
CA ALA A 67 5.97 -0.60 -15.21
C ALA A 67 7.39 -0.05 -14.89
N GLU A 68 7.63 1.23 -15.16
CA GLU A 68 8.83 1.97 -14.81
C GLU A 68 8.64 2.64 -13.44
N VAL A 69 9.57 2.39 -12.52
CA VAL A 69 9.51 2.94 -11.16
C VAL A 69 9.59 4.46 -11.16
N GLU A 70 10.40 5.04 -12.04
CA GLU A 70 10.58 6.49 -12.12
C GLU A 70 9.26 7.20 -12.46
N LEU A 71 8.43 6.62 -13.35
CA LEU A 71 7.14 7.20 -13.71
C LEU A 71 6.19 7.25 -12.51
N LYS A 72 6.11 6.16 -11.71
CA LYS A 72 5.25 6.17 -10.52
C LYS A 72 5.78 7.10 -9.43
N GLU A 73 7.08 7.20 -9.22
CA GLU A 73 7.64 8.12 -8.22
C GLU A 73 7.44 9.58 -8.64
N ASN A 74 7.68 9.91 -9.92
CA ASN A 74 7.39 11.22 -10.47
C ASN A 74 5.90 11.57 -10.32
N HIS A 75 5.00 10.63 -10.61
CA HIS A 75 3.56 10.83 -10.43
C HIS A 75 3.16 11.21 -9.00
N LYS A 76 3.75 10.57 -7.99
CA LYS A 76 3.48 10.87 -6.57
C LYS A 76 3.79 12.32 -6.22
N THR A 77 4.80 12.92 -6.86
CA THR A 77 5.23 14.30 -6.59
C THR A 77 4.41 15.38 -7.31
N LEU A 78 3.53 15.00 -8.24
CA LEU A 78 2.72 15.95 -8.98
C LEU A 78 1.77 16.70 -8.04
N ALA A 79 1.75 18.03 -8.16
CA ALA A 79 0.86 18.88 -7.35
C ALA A 79 -0.62 18.51 -7.51
N GLU A 80 -1.02 18.11 -8.73
CA GLU A 80 -2.37 17.65 -9.04
C GLU A 80 -2.73 16.37 -8.27
N HIS A 81 -1.79 15.42 -8.16
CA HIS A 81 -1.98 14.19 -7.39
C HIS A 81 -2.18 14.48 -5.90
N HIS A 82 -1.34 15.33 -5.32
CA HIS A 82 -1.48 15.78 -3.92
C HIS A 82 -2.78 16.54 -3.68
N ARG A 83 -3.26 17.31 -4.65
CA ARG A 83 -4.56 17.99 -4.59
C ARG A 83 -5.70 16.97 -4.49
N LEU A 84 -5.69 15.92 -5.31
CA LEU A 84 -6.70 14.87 -5.27
C LEU A 84 -6.66 14.06 -3.96
N LEU A 85 -5.46 13.78 -3.41
CA LEU A 85 -5.33 13.14 -2.10
C LEU A 85 -5.98 13.93 -0.95
N LYS A 86 -6.04 15.26 -1.07
CA LYS A 86 -6.73 16.13 -0.10
C LYS A 86 -8.25 16.16 -0.32
N ILE A 87 -8.70 16.10 -1.57
CA ILE A 87 -10.13 16.14 -1.95
C ILE A 87 -10.86 14.86 -1.58
N TYR A 88 -10.17 13.71 -1.65
CA TYR A 88 -10.74 12.40 -1.37
C TYR A 88 -10.25 11.89 -0.01
N PRO A 89 -10.73 12.36 1.14
CA PRO A 89 -10.23 11.94 2.44
C PRO A 89 -10.60 10.48 2.77
N TYR A 90 -10.00 9.97 3.85
CA TYR A 90 -10.45 8.72 4.46
C TYR A 90 -11.86 8.87 5.03
N LEU A 91 -12.67 7.82 4.92
CA LEU A 91 -13.99 7.75 5.53
C LEU A 91 -13.85 7.74 7.05
N GLU A 92 -14.51 8.67 7.75
CA GLU A 92 -14.34 8.82 9.21
C GLU A 92 -14.76 7.57 9.97
N GLU A 93 -15.87 6.94 9.57
CA GLU A 93 -16.40 5.70 10.16
C GLU A 93 -15.45 4.50 9.99
N LEU A 94 -14.59 4.55 8.97
CA LEU A 94 -13.62 3.50 8.65
C LEU A 94 -12.18 4.00 8.75
N GLY A 95 -11.96 5.06 9.54
CA GLY A 95 -10.65 5.72 9.63
C GLY A 95 -9.55 4.77 10.11
N GLU A 96 -9.88 3.82 10.97
CA GLU A 96 -8.94 2.79 11.46
C GLU A 96 -8.54 1.77 10.39
N ASN A 97 -9.39 1.59 9.38
CA ASN A 97 -9.17 0.66 8.27
C ASN A 97 -8.50 1.32 7.06
N LEU A 98 -8.19 2.62 7.14
CA LEU A 98 -7.61 3.44 6.07
C LEU A 98 -8.36 3.27 4.73
N VAL A 99 -9.68 3.36 4.78
CA VAL A 99 -10.52 3.29 3.58
C VAL A 99 -10.81 4.70 3.06
N ARG A 100 -10.42 4.95 1.81
CA ARG A 100 -10.58 6.23 1.12
C ARG A 100 -11.73 6.16 0.13
N GLN A 101 -12.63 7.14 0.15
CA GLN A 101 -13.68 7.21 -0.87
C GLN A 101 -13.13 7.85 -2.14
N ILE A 102 -13.24 7.17 -3.29
CA ILE A 102 -12.76 7.69 -4.58
C ILE A 102 -13.92 8.32 -5.34
N ASP A 103 -15.08 7.68 -5.34
CA ASP A 103 -16.29 8.17 -6.00
C ASP A 103 -17.55 7.76 -5.19
N SER A 104 -18.74 7.99 -5.76
CA SER A 104 -20.01 7.66 -5.11
C SER A 104 -20.25 6.15 -4.95
N THR A 105 -19.52 5.31 -5.68
CA THR A 105 -19.72 3.87 -5.80
C THR A 105 -18.52 3.04 -5.35
N ASN A 106 -17.32 3.62 -5.33
CA ASN A 106 -16.05 2.94 -5.09
C ASN A 106 -15.22 3.57 -3.97
N CYS A 107 -14.60 2.70 -3.20
CA CYS A 107 -13.63 3.00 -2.17
C CYS A 107 -12.31 2.29 -2.46
N PHE A 108 -11.21 2.85 -1.94
CA PHE A 108 -9.90 2.24 -1.94
C PHE A 108 -9.51 1.84 -0.52
N CYS A 109 -9.09 0.59 -0.32
CA CYS A 109 -8.50 0.16 0.94
C CYS A 109 -6.98 0.28 0.85
N THR A 110 -6.39 1.19 1.64
CA THR A 110 -4.93 1.37 1.69
C THR A 110 -4.21 0.17 2.31
N ILE A 111 -4.85 -0.56 3.23
CA ILE A 111 -4.26 -1.75 3.86
C ILE A 111 -4.10 -2.89 2.84
N CYS A 112 -5.17 -3.18 2.09
CA CYS A 112 -5.19 -4.29 1.13
C CYS A 112 -4.70 -3.89 -0.27
N SER A 113 -4.58 -2.60 -0.57
CA SER A 113 -4.26 -2.07 -1.91
C SER A 113 -5.25 -2.50 -3.00
N ILE A 114 -6.55 -2.43 -2.68
CA ILE A 114 -7.63 -2.82 -3.61
C ILE A 114 -8.72 -1.75 -3.71
N VAL A 115 -9.41 -1.74 -4.85
CA VAL A 115 -10.65 -0.99 -5.05
C VAL A 115 -11.84 -1.91 -4.74
N THR A 116 -12.80 -1.41 -3.97
CA THR A 116 -14.01 -2.13 -3.60
C THR A 116 -15.23 -1.22 -3.74
N SER A 117 -16.41 -1.80 -3.97
CA SER A 117 -17.65 -1.03 -3.96
C SER A 117 -17.98 -0.54 -2.54
N VAL A 118 -18.56 0.66 -2.43
CA VAL A 118 -19.10 1.22 -1.19
C VAL A 118 -20.06 0.23 -0.51
N HIS A 119 -20.87 -0.50 -1.27
CA HIS A 119 -21.81 -1.49 -0.70
C HIS A 119 -21.11 -2.73 -0.12
N TYR A 120 -19.88 -3.02 -0.55
CA TYR A 120 -19.12 -4.18 -0.11
C TYR A 120 -18.07 -3.82 0.95
N VAL A 121 -17.85 -2.53 1.22
CA VAL A 121 -16.78 -2.05 2.10
C VAL A 121 -16.88 -2.61 3.51
N SER A 122 -18.09 -2.64 4.09
CA SER A 122 -18.32 -3.13 5.45
C SER A 122 -17.99 -4.62 5.56
N ARG A 123 -18.35 -5.40 4.53
CA ARG A 123 -18.00 -6.82 4.47
C ARG A 123 -16.51 -7.04 4.23
N HIS A 124 -15.88 -6.20 3.41
CA HIS A 124 -14.45 -6.26 3.15
C HIS A 124 -13.63 -6.04 4.43
N VAL A 125 -13.93 -5.01 5.22
CA VAL A 125 -13.17 -4.71 6.45
C VAL A 125 -13.38 -5.76 7.55
N GLN A 126 -14.50 -6.50 7.51
CA GLN A 126 -14.78 -7.61 8.44
C GLN A 126 -14.17 -8.94 7.97
N ASN A 127 -13.64 -9.02 6.75
CA ASN A 127 -13.10 -10.26 6.22
C ASN A 127 -11.76 -10.60 6.89
N ASP A 128 -11.53 -11.89 7.16
CA ASP A 128 -10.31 -12.39 7.81
C ASP A 128 -9.04 -11.98 7.05
N GLU A 129 -9.12 -11.86 5.72
CA GLU A 129 -8.00 -11.42 4.90
C GLU A 129 -7.59 -9.98 5.18
N HIS A 130 -8.57 -9.07 5.29
CA HIS A 130 -8.31 -7.68 5.67
C HIS A 130 -7.74 -7.60 7.08
N MET A 131 -8.33 -8.31 8.03
CA MET A 131 -7.86 -8.33 9.42
C MET A 131 -6.42 -8.85 9.54
N ARG A 132 -6.03 -9.84 8.74
CA ARG A 132 -4.63 -10.31 8.67
C ARG A 132 -3.68 -9.24 8.15
N GLU A 133 -4.04 -8.53 7.09
CA GLU A 133 -3.19 -7.45 6.55
C GLU A 133 -3.11 -6.24 7.49
N LEU A 134 -4.21 -5.90 8.17
CA LEU A 134 -4.24 -4.86 9.19
C LEU A 134 -3.30 -5.21 10.35
N ASN A 135 -3.39 -6.43 10.88
CA ASN A 135 -2.49 -6.90 11.94
C ASN A 135 -1.02 -6.87 11.51
N LYS A 136 -0.72 -7.23 10.24
CA LYS A 136 0.65 -7.08 9.71
C LYS A 136 1.10 -5.63 9.68
N ALA A 137 0.22 -4.70 9.30
CA ALA A 137 0.54 -3.26 9.28
C ALA A 137 0.83 -2.71 10.68
N VAL A 138 0.08 -3.16 11.70
CA VAL A 138 0.32 -2.82 13.11
C VAL A 138 1.65 -3.39 13.59
N LEU A 139 1.88 -4.70 13.40
CA LEU A 139 3.12 -5.36 13.84
C LEU A 139 4.37 -4.75 13.17
N ARG A 140 4.29 -4.39 11.89
CA ARG A 140 5.37 -3.67 11.21
C ARG A 140 5.67 -2.34 11.90
N ALA A 141 4.66 -1.60 12.36
CA ALA A 141 4.86 -0.34 13.05
C ALA A 141 5.57 -0.50 14.41
N GLU A 142 5.29 -1.58 15.13
CA GLU A 142 5.94 -1.89 16.41
C GLU A 142 7.41 -2.30 16.24
N THR A 143 7.70 -3.04 15.17
CA THR A 143 9.06 -3.51 14.86
C THR A 143 9.92 -2.47 14.15
N TYR A 144 9.30 -1.40 13.62
CA TYR A 144 10.03 -0.37 12.90
C TYR A 144 10.90 0.43 13.86
N LYS A 145 12.20 0.13 13.86
CA LYS A 145 13.23 0.98 14.45
C LYS A 145 13.51 2.11 13.46
N PRO A 146 13.29 3.39 13.81
CA PRO A 146 13.84 4.47 13.01
C PRO A 146 15.33 4.21 12.84
N CYS A 147 15.84 4.20 11.60
CA CYS A 147 17.29 4.30 11.41
C CYS A 147 17.70 5.60 12.10
N GLU A 148 18.45 5.48 13.20
CA GLU A 148 19.02 6.64 13.88
C GLU A 148 19.83 7.41 12.83
N GLU A 149 19.50 8.69 12.65
CA GLU A 149 20.33 9.58 11.84
C GLU A 149 21.75 9.54 12.41
N PRO A 150 22.79 9.43 11.56
CA PRO A 150 24.16 9.42 12.06
C PRO A 150 24.38 10.70 12.89
N PRO A 151 25.07 10.61 14.05
CA PRO A 151 25.32 11.76 14.89
C PRO A 151 25.96 12.86 14.05
N ASN A 152 25.31 14.02 14.03
CA ASN A 152 25.77 15.22 13.34
C ASN A 152 27.11 15.66 13.96
N VAL A 153 28.22 15.11 13.45
CA VAL A 153 29.58 15.51 13.82
C VAL A 153 29.87 16.84 13.13
N ASN A 154 29.38 17.95 13.69
CA ASN A 154 29.86 19.31 13.42
C ASN A 154 29.30 20.32 14.43
N THR A 155 29.59 20.13 15.72
CA THR A 155 29.71 21.26 16.64
C THR A 155 31.18 21.63 16.75
N VAL A 156 31.63 22.53 15.88
CA VAL A 156 32.91 23.22 16.03
C VAL A 156 32.71 24.31 17.07
N ASP A 157 33.20 24.08 18.29
CA ASP A 157 33.32 25.11 19.33
C ASP A 157 34.35 26.16 18.88
N LEU A 158 33.87 27.21 18.22
CA LEU A 158 34.63 28.44 18.00
C LEU A 158 34.44 29.37 19.20
N ASN A 159 35.03 28.99 20.34
CA ASN A 159 35.34 29.94 21.41
C ASN A 159 36.81 29.80 21.79
N ASN A 160 37.66 30.33 20.91
CA ASN A 160 39.04 30.63 21.26
C ASN A 160 39.54 31.83 20.47
N LYS A 161 39.42 33.02 21.08
CA LYS A 161 40.19 34.25 20.85
C LYS A 161 39.80 35.20 21.98
N LYS A 162 40.58 35.14 23.08
CA LYS A 162 41.68 36.06 23.43
C LYS A 162 41.17 37.43 23.85
#